data_AF-A0A9Q2LG87-F1
#
_entry.id   AF-A0A9Q2LG87-F1
#
_cell.length_a   1.000
_cell.length_b   1.000
_cell.length_c   1.000
_cell.angle_alpha   90.00
_cell.angle_beta   90.00
_cell.angle_gamma   90.00
#
_symmetry.space_group_name_H-M   'P 1'
#
loop_
_entity.id
_entity.type
_entity.pdbx_description
1 polymer ?
#
loop_
_entity_poly.entity_id
_entity_poly.type
_entity_poly.pdbx_seq_one_letter_code
_entity_poly.pdbx_strand_id
1 'polypeptide(L)'
;MNALPEKSVDLIFADPPYNLQLGNGLTRPDHSKVNGVTDDWDQFSSFQAYDKFTHEWMSAARRVLKDNGAIWVIGSYHNIFRVGATLQDLGYWIMNDVIWNKTNPMPNFRGTRFTNAHETMIWATKSADQKKYTFNYEAMKSLNEDLQMRSDWTLPICTGKERLKNDEGNKAHPTQKPEALLHRVILSTTNPGDIILDPFFGSGTTGAVAKKLGRNFIGIEQESKYIEVAKARLKNTKTATPETIAVTQSKRSQPRVPFGTIVERGLLEPGTVLYDPRKRHAAKIRADGSLACKDAT
;
A
#
# COMPACT_ATOMS: atom_id res chain seq x y z
N MET A 1 11.36 -17.13 -0.85
CA MET A 1 10.00 -17.25 -0.28
C MET A 1 9.62 -18.67 0.13
N ASN A 2 9.90 -19.72 -0.67
CA ASN A 2 9.47 -21.10 -0.36
C ASN A 2 9.97 -21.66 0.99
N ALA A 3 11.08 -21.16 1.52
CA ALA A 3 11.58 -21.54 2.85
C ALA A 3 10.82 -20.90 4.04
N LEU A 4 9.98 -19.89 3.80
CA LEU A 4 9.16 -19.29 4.86
C LEU A 4 7.97 -20.19 5.22
N PRO A 5 7.43 -20.13 6.44
CA PRO A 5 6.16 -20.80 6.74
C PRO A 5 5.02 -20.26 5.86
N GLU A 6 4.06 -21.12 5.53
CA GLU A 6 2.83 -20.67 4.87
C GLU A 6 2.04 -19.70 5.75
N LYS A 7 1.24 -18.83 5.14
CA LYS A 7 0.34 -17.90 5.85
C LYS A 7 1.02 -17.14 7.00
N SER A 8 2.25 -16.68 6.78
CA SER A 8 3.11 -16.07 7.80
C SER A 8 3.17 -14.55 7.72
N VAL A 9 2.75 -13.93 6.62
CA VAL A 9 2.87 -12.47 6.40
C VAL A 9 1.50 -11.82 6.16
N ASP A 10 1.34 -10.60 6.64
CA ASP A 10 0.07 -9.84 6.60
C ASP A 10 -0.07 -9.05 5.30
N LEU A 11 1.04 -8.49 4.80
CA LEU A 11 1.08 -7.74 3.56
C LEU A 11 2.29 -8.16 2.73
N ILE A 12 2.13 -8.16 1.41
CA ILE A 12 3.24 -8.23 0.45
C ILE A 12 3.27 -6.92 -0.34
N PHE A 13 4.44 -6.31 -0.47
CA PHE A 13 4.68 -5.24 -1.44
C PHE A 13 5.76 -5.71 -2.41
N ALA A 14 5.47 -5.71 -3.71
CA ALA A 14 6.40 -6.16 -4.74
C ALA A 14 6.63 -5.08 -5.81
N ASP A 15 7.89 -4.70 -5.99
CA ASP A 15 8.40 -3.89 -7.09
C ASP A 15 9.29 -4.76 -7.99
N PRO A 16 8.69 -5.68 -8.79
CA PRO A 16 9.46 -6.59 -9.62
C PRO A 16 10.24 -5.83 -10.71
N PRO A 17 11.23 -6.46 -11.36
CA PRO A 17 11.80 -5.96 -12.61
C PRO A 17 10.71 -5.64 -13.65
N TYR A 18 10.87 -4.55 -14.41
CA TYR A 18 9.84 -4.04 -15.33
C TYR A 18 10.01 -4.56 -16.75
N ASN A 19 11.15 -5.18 -17.08
CA ASN A 19 11.48 -5.63 -18.42
C ASN A 19 11.34 -4.46 -19.42
N LEU A 20 12.11 -3.38 -19.20
CA LEU A 20 11.95 -2.13 -19.96
C LEU A 20 12.33 -2.26 -21.44
N GLN A 21 13.00 -3.34 -21.86
CA GLN A 21 13.39 -3.63 -23.24
C GLN A 21 14.05 -2.42 -23.92
N LEU A 22 14.94 -1.72 -23.20
CA LEU A 22 15.57 -0.51 -23.70
C LEU A 22 16.51 -0.85 -24.86
N GLY A 23 16.35 -0.14 -25.98
CA GLY A 23 17.26 -0.20 -27.12
C GLY A 23 18.57 0.57 -26.88
N ASN A 24 19.18 1.08 -27.95
CA ASN A 24 20.51 1.71 -27.91
C ASN A 24 20.53 3.09 -27.23
N GLY A 25 20.47 3.12 -25.90
CA GLY A 25 20.69 4.31 -25.06
C GLY A 25 19.75 5.49 -25.33
N LEU A 26 19.83 6.52 -24.49
CA LEU A 26 19.07 7.76 -24.68
C LEU A 26 19.97 8.96 -24.36
N THR A 27 19.87 10.01 -25.18
CA THR A 27 20.56 11.28 -24.98
C THR A 27 19.55 12.39 -24.71
N ARG A 28 19.96 13.36 -23.89
CA ARG A 28 19.24 14.61 -23.66
C ARG A 28 19.47 15.61 -24.81
N PRO A 29 18.69 16.71 -24.88
CA PRO A 29 18.92 17.77 -25.86
C PRO A 29 20.32 18.40 -25.80
N ASP A 30 20.97 18.38 -24.63
CA ASP A 30 22.35 18.84 -24.43
C ASP A 30 23.42 17.78 -24.78
N HIS A 31 23.02 16.69 -25.45
CA HIS A 31 23.84 15.53 -25.83
C HIS A 31 24.39 14.69 -24.66
N SER A 32 24.07 15.02 -23.40
CA SER A 32 24.43 14.17 -22.27
C SER A 32 23.65 12.85 -22.29
N LYS A 33 24.29 11.76 -21.85
CA LYS A 33 23.66 10.43 -21.79
C LYS A 33 22.71 10.32 -20.60
N VAL A 34 21.57 9.68 -20.82
CA VAL A 34 20.62 9.31 -19.77
C VAL A 34 21.05 7.96 -19.18
N ASN A 35 21.23 7.93 -17.86
CA ASN A 35 21.46 6.68 -17.14
C ASN A 35 20.13 5.93 -17.01
N GLY A 36 19.84 5.08 -18.01
CA GLY A 36 18.71 4.15 -18.03
C GLY A 36 18.94 2.94 -17.13
N VAL A 37 17.91 2.12 -16.96
CA VAL A 37 18.01 0.83 -16.25
C VAL A 37 18.44 -0.22 -17.28
N THR A 38 19.70 -0.62 -17.23
CA THR A 38 20.29 -1.62 -18.13
C THR A 38 20.91 -2.78 -17.36
N ASP A 39 20.61 -2.90 -16.07
CA ASP A 39 21.08 -3.99 -15.23
C ASP A 39 20.50 -5.34 -15.70
N ASP A 40 21.27 -6.42 -15.53
CA ASP A 40 20.95 -7.76 -16.02
C ASP A 40 19.64 -8.32 -15.42
N TRP A 41 19.30 -7.93 -14.19
CA TRP A 41 18.06 -8.35 -13.52
C TRP A 41 16.78 -7.83 -14.20
N ASP A 42 16.88 -6.81 -15.08
CA ASP A 42 15.74 -6.30 -15.86
C ASP A 42 15.69 -6.87 -17.29
N GLN A 43 16.59 -7.79 -17.66
CA GLN A 43 16.68 -8.35 -19.00
C GLN A 43 15.99 -9.72 -19.09
N PHE A 44 14.95 -9.82 -19.93
CA PHE A 44 14.23 -11.06 -20.18
C PHE A 44 14.30 -11.44 -21.66
N SER A 45 14.46 -12.73 -21.94
CA SER A 45 14.58 -13.24 -23.31
C SER A 45 13.29 -13.13 -24.13
N SER A 46 12.14 -13.06 -23.46
CA SER A 46 10.81 -12.96 -24.09
C SER A 46 9.76 -12.56 -23.06
N PHE A 47 8.56 -12.19 -23.53
CA PHE A 47 7.41 -12.02 -22.64
C PHE A 47 7.03 -13.31 -21.92
N GLN A 48 7.14 -14.46 -22.57
CA GLN A 48 6.87 -15.77 -21.97
C GLN A 48 7.83 -16.08 -20.82
N ALA A 49 9.11 -15.71 -20.95
CA ALA A 49 10.07 -15.82 -19.86
C ALA A 49 9.69 -14.91 -18.68
N TYR A 50 9.26 -13.67 -18.95
CA TYR A 50 8.77 -12.75 -17.92
C TYR A 50 7.48 -13.25 -17.23
N ASP A 51 6.58 -13.87 -17.98
CA ASP A 51 5.33 -14.41 -17.46
C ASP A 51 5.58 -15.61 -16.55
N LYS A 52 6.48 -16.52 -16.97
CA LYS A 52 6.90 -17.65 -16.15
C LYS A 52 7.50 -17.18 -14.83
N PHE A 53 8.44 -16.23 -14.91
CA PHE A 53 9.02 -15.58 -13.73
C PHE A 53 7.93 -14.97 -12.83
N THR A 54 7.00 -14.22 -13.43
CA THR A 54 5.91 -13.53 -12.71
C THR A 54 5.00 -14.52 -11.99
N HIS A 55 4.60 -15.59 -12.67
CA HIS A 55 3.79 -16.65 -12.11
C HIS A 55 4.50 -17.37 -10.95
N GLU A 56 5.79 -17.69 -11.10
CA GLU A 56 6.57 -18.41 -10.08
C GLU A 56 6.70 -17.64 -8.77
N TRP A 57 7.14 -16.37 -8.82
CA TRP A 57 7.30 -15.58 -7.59
C TRP A 57 5.94 -15.27 -6.96
N MET A 58 4.91 -14.99 -7.77
CA MET A 58 3.59 -14.63 -7.27
C MET A 58 2.86 -15.82 -6.65
N SER A 59 3.05 -17.03 -7.19
CA SER A 59 2.59 -18.28 -6.58
C SER A 59 3.23 -18.50 -5.20
N ALA A 60 4.54 -18.28 -5.09
CA ALA A 60 5.24 -18.37 -3.81
C ALA A 60 4.78 -17.29 -2.81
N ALA A 61 4.52 -16.07 -3.28
CA ALA A 61 3.96 -14.96 -2.50
C ALA A 61 2.57 -15.32 -1.95
N ARG A 62 1.70 -15.91 -2.79
CA ARG A 62 0.35 -16.34 -2.42
C ARG A 62 0.36 -17.35 -1.27
N ARG A 63 1.29 -18.31 -1.31
CA ARG A 63 1.42 -19.34 -0.28
C ARG A 63 1.75 -18.76 1.09
N VAL A 64 2.65 -17.77 1.15
CA VAL A 64 3.10 -17.18 2.41
C VAL A 64 2.15 -16.10 2.93
N LEU A 65 1.30 -15.52 2.10
CA LEU A 65 0.31 -14.52 2.51
C LEU A 65 -0.77 -15.14 3.41
N LYS A 66 -1.10 -14.50 4.53
CA LYS A 66 -2.22 -14.90 5.42
C LYS A 66 -3.56 -14.83 4.70
N ASP A 67 -4.54 -15.58 5.20
CA ASP A 67 -5.88 -15.66 4.58
C ASP A 67 -6.67 -14.34 4.64
N ASN A 68 -6.31 -13.45 5.56
CA ASN A 68 -6.83 -12.08 5.67
C ASN A 68 -5.84 -11.01 5.14
N GLY A 69 -4.74 -11.43 4.52
CA GLY A 69 -3.71 -10.53 4.02
C GLY A 69 -4.04 -9.90 2.66
N ALA A 70 -3.14 -9.05 2.19
CA ALA A 70 -3.21 -8.43 0.87
C ALA A 70 -1.84 -8.31 0.20
N ILE A 71 -1.85 -8.09 -1.12
CA ILE A 71 -0.66 -7.81 -1.92
C ILE A 71 -0.81 -6.48 -2.63
N TRP A 72 0.29 -5.74 -2.68
CA TRP A 72 0.52 -4.61 -3.56
C TRP A 72 1.61 -4.96 -4.55
N VAL A 73 1.36 -4.71 -5.83
CA VAL A 73 2.37 -4.80 -6.89
C VAL A 73 2.44 -3.46 -7.61
N ILE A 74 3.62 -3.04 -8.03
CA ILE A 74 3.80 -1.81 -8.82
C ILE A 74 4.47 -2.12 -10.16
N GLY A 75 4.09 -1.38 -11.18
CA GLY A 75 4.66 -1.50 -12.51
C GLY A 75 4.39 -0.28 -13.38
N SER A 76 4.96 -0.33 -14.57
CA SER A 76 4.63 0.61 -15.65
C SER A 76 3.89 -0.13 -16.75
N TYR A 77 3.51 0.55 -17.83
CA TYR A 77 2.85 -0.08 -18.97
C TYR A 77 3.64 -1.25 -19.60
N HIS A 78 4.95 -1.34 -19.36
CA HIS A 78 5.79 -2.43 -19.88
C HIS A 78 5.43 -3.79 -19.27
N ASN A 79 4.99 -3.82 -18.01
CA ASN A 79 4.75 -5.07 -17.28
C ASN A 79 3.40 -5.16 -16.57
N ILE A 80 2.80 -4.04 -16.14
CA ILE A 80 1.71 -4.09 -15.16
C ILE A 80 0.47 -4.84 -15.65
N PHE A 81 0.20 -4.85 -16.96
CA PHE A 81 -0.89 -5.63 -17.54
C PHE A 81 -0.66 -7.14 -17.43
N ARG A 82 0.59 -7.58 -17.61
CA ARG A 82 1.00 -9.00 -17.46
C ARG A 82 0.92 -9.44 -16.00
N VAL A 83 1.41 -8.58 -15.10
CA VAL A 83 1.35 -8.78 -13.65
C VAL A 83 -0.10 -8.82 -13.17
N GLY A 84 -0.95 -7.91 -13.64
CA GLY A 84 -2.37 -7.86 -13.30
C GLY A 84 -3.13 -9.10 -13.74
N ALA A 85 -2.90 -9.58 -14.97
CA ALA A 85 -3.49 -10.85 -15.45
C ALA A 85 -3.07 -12.03 -14.56
N THR A 86 -1.77 -12.13 -14.25
CA THR A 86 -1.24 -13.22 -13.40
C THR A 86 -1.83 -13.20 -11.99
N LEU A 87 -2.07 -12.02 -11.40
CA LEU A 87 -2.77 -11.89 -10.11
C LEU A 87 -4.15 -12.53 -10.17
N GLN A 88 -4.94 -12.21 -11.19
CA GLN A 88 -6.29 -12.74 -11.34
C GLN A 88 -6.28 -14.24 -11.61
N ASP A 89 -5.39 -14.72 -12.49
CA ASP A 89 -5.25 -16.15 -12.83
C ASP A 89 -4.88 -16.99 -11.59
N LEU A 90 -4.06 -16.44 -10.68
CA LEU A 90 -3.71 -17.07 -9.41
C LEU A 90 -4.80 -16.95 -8.33
N GLY A 91 -5.94 -16.35 -8.64
CA GLY A 91 -7.10 -16.25 -7.74
C GLY A 91 -6.98 -15.17 -6.67
N TYR A 92 -6.13 -14.15 -6.88
CA TYR A 92 -6.22 -12.91 -6.10
C TYR A 92 -7.46 -12.11 -6.54
N TRP A 93 -7.99 -11.29 -5.63
CA TRP A 93 -9.11 -10.41 -5.93
C TRP A 93 -8.66 -8.95 -5.89
N ILE A 94 -8.62 -8.32 -7.07
CA ILE A 94 -8.19 -6.92 -7.20
C ILE A 94 -9.25 -6.02 -6.57
N MET A 95 -8.80 -5.19 -5.62
CA MET A 95 -9.64 -4.21 -4.92
C MET A 95 -9.59 -2.87 -5.63
N ASN A 96 -8.39 -2.41 -5.96
CA ASN A 96 -8.15 -1.17 -6.69
C ASN A 96 -6.85 -1.26 -7.48
N ASP A 97 -6.85 -0.69 -8.68
CA ASP A 97 -5.65 -0.10 -9.25
C ASP A 97 -5.49 1.34 -8.71
N VAL A 98 -4.25 1.74 -8.43
CA VAL A 98 -3.89 3.05 -7.90
C VAL A 98 -2.80 3.64 -8.77
N ILE A 99 -3.05 4.83 -9.31
CA ILE A 99 -2.13 5.54 -10.18
C ILE A 99 -1.23 6.45 -9.34
N TRP A 100 0.08 6.21 -9.38
CA TRP A 100 1.05 7.15 -8.85
C TRP A 100 1.37 8.20 -9.91
N ASN A 101 0.78 9.39 -9.77
CA ASN A 101 1.09 10.56 -10.57
C ASN A 101 2.38 11.23 -10.07
N LYS A 102 3.42 11.21 -10.90
CA LYS A 102 4.73 11.79 -10.59
C LYS A 102 4.65 13.30 -10.78
N THR A 103 4.97 14.09 -9.75
CA THR A 103 4.98 15.56 -9.88
C THR A 103 6.17 16.09 -10.66
N ASN A 104 7.27 15.33 -10.70
CA ASN A 104 8.53 15.68 -11.35
C ASN A 104 9.10 14.51 -12.17
N PRO A 105 8.36 13.98 -13.16
CA PRO A 105 8.82 12.88 -13.99
C PRO A 105 9.95 13.33 -14.92
N MET A 106 10.77 12.39 -15.37
CA MET A 106 11.70 12.66 -16.47
C MET A 106 10.90 12.94 -17.75
N PRO A 107 11.15 14.07 -18.44
CA PRO A 107 10.38 14.43 -19.63
C PRO A 107 10.69 13.52 -20.82
N ASN A 108 9.80 13.50 -21.82
CA ASN A 108 10.12 12.93 -23.13
C ASN A 108 11.06 13.89 -23.90
N PHE A 109 12.29 13.47 -24.16
CA PHE A 109 13.30 14.35 -24.80
C PHE A 109 13.20 14.43 -26.33
N ARG A 110 12.53 13.48 -26.98
CA ARG A 110 12.49 13.39 -28.46
C ARG A 110 11.13 13.77 -29.07
N GLY A 111 10.15 14.14 -28.24
CA GLY A 111 8.80 14.49 -28.70
C GLY A 111 8.05 13.36 -29.41
N THR A 112 8.43 12.10 -29.18
CA THR A 112 7.89 10.94 -29.93
C THR A 112 6.66 10.31 -29.29
N ARG A 113 6.45 10.56 -28.00
CA ARG A 113 5.39 9.98 -27.17
C ARG A 113 5.02 10.96 -26.05
N PHE A 114 3.89 10.71 -25.39
CA PHE A 114 3.57 11.38 -24.13
C PHE A 114 4.67 11.11 -23.07
N THR A 115 4.83 12.06 -22.14
CA THR A 115 5.75 11.89 -21.00
C THR A 115 5.24 10.77 -20.10
N ASN A 116 6.10 9.81 -19.76
CA ASN A 116 5.77 8.75 -18.82
C ASN A 116 5.73 9.31 -17.38
N ALA A 117 4.59 9.93 -17.05
CA ALA A 117 4.39 10.70 -15.82
C ALA A 117 3.68 9.92 -14.70
N HIS A 118 3.45 8.63 -14.86
CA HIS A 118 2.85 7.80 -13.82
C HIS A 118 3.43 6.39 -13.77
N GLU A 119 3.06 5.67 -12.72
CA GLU A 119 3.16 4.21 -12.59
C GLU A 119 1.82 3.70 -12.01
N THR A 120 1.53 2.42 -12.21
CA THR A 120 0.29 1.78 -11.74
C THR A 120 0.65 0.79 -10.64
N MET A 121 -0.05 0.89 -9.52
CA MET A 121 -0.05 -0.09 -8.45
C MET A 121 -1.35 -0.87 -8.47
N ILE A 122 -1.32 -2.15 -8.13
CA ILE A 122 -2.51 -2.98 -7.96
C ILE A 122 -2.54 -3.47 -6.52
N TRP A 123 -3.65 -3.19 -5.82
CA TRP A 123 -3.97 -3.74 -4.52
C TRP A 123 -4.96 -4.89 -4.68
N ALA A 124 -4.60 -6.06 -4.16
CA ALA A 124 -5.46 -7.24 -4.21
C ALA A 124 -5.49 -7.98 -2.87
N THR A 125 -6.66 -8.50 -2.50
CA THR A 125 -6.81 -9.46 -1.41
C THR A 125 -6.43 -10.86 -1.89
N LYS A 126 -6.15 -11.77 -0.94
CA LYS A 126 -5.76 -13.14 -1.27
C LYS A 126 -6.84 -13.88 -2.05
N SER A 127 -8.12 -13.65 -1.82
CA SER A 127 -9.18 -14.26 -2.65
C SER A 127 -10.45 -13.43 -2.66
N ALA A 128 -11.37 -13.75 -3.59
CA ALA A 128 -12.69 -13.13 -3.66
C ALA A 128 -13.56 -13.48 -2.44
N ASP A 129 -13.37 -14.66 -1.86
CA ASP A 129 -14.12 -15.13 -0.68
C ASP A 129 -13.60 -14.53 0.64
N GLN A 130 -12.52 -13.73 0.60
CA GLN A 130 -11.93 -13.10 1.77
C GLN A 130 -12.85 -12.02 2.36
N LYS A 131 -13.54 -12.36 3.44
CA LYS A 131 -14.50 -11.45 4.11
C LYS A 131 -13.85 -10.33 4.93
N LYS A 132 -12.59 -10.50 5.33
CA LYS A 132 -11.87 -9.55 6.19
C LYS A 132 -10.50 -9.23 5.58
N TYR A 133 -10.22 -7.94 5.47
CA TYR A 133 -8.94 -7.38 5.06
C TYR A 133 -8.72 -6.09 5.83
N THR A 134 -7.46 -5.68 5.95
CA THR A 134 -7.13 -4.41 6.59
C THR A 134 -7.29 -3.27 5.60
N PHE A 135 -8.15 -2.31 5.93
CA PHE A 135 -8.22 -1.03 5.24
C PHE A 135 -8.52 0.09 6.26
N ASN A 136 -7.51 0.91 6.55
CA ASN A 136 -7.58 1.98 7.54
C ASN A 136 -8.22 3.25 6.93
N TYR A 137 -9.51 3.14 6.60
CA TYR A 137 -10.27 4.20 5.91
C TYR A 137 -10.18 5.56 6.60
N GLU A 138 -10.44 5.63 7.91
CA GLU A 138 -10.40 6.90 8.64
C GLU A 138 -8.99 7.51 8.67
N ALA A 139 -7.94 6.68 8.78
CA ALA A 139 -6.56 7.16 8.72
C ALA A 139 -6.24 7.77 7.34
N MET A 140 -6.70 7.14 6.27
CA MET A 140 -6.51 7.64 4.90
C MET A 140 -7.34 8.89 4.61
N LYS A 141 -8.51 9.00 5.24
CA LYS A 141 -9.36 10.20 5.18
C LYS A 141 -8.70 11.37 5.92
N SER A 142 -8.20 11.15 7.13
CA SER A 142 -7.44 12.17 7.89
C SER A 142 -6.16 12.60 7.17
N LEU A 143 -5.44 11.66 6.52
CA LEU A 143 -4.25 11.97 5.71
C LEU A 143 -4.57 12.86 4.50
N ASN A 144 -5.84 12.93 4.11
CA ASN A 144 -6.33 13.64 2.93
C ASN A 144 -7.34 14.73 3.32
N GLU A 145 -7.05 15.47 4.40
CA GLU A 145 -7.83 16.63 4.84
C GLU A 145 -9.32 16.32 5.08
N ASP A 146 -9.58 15.18 5.72
CA ASP A 146 -10.92 14.65 5.97
C ASP A 146 -11.77 14.38 4.71
N LEU A 147 -11.12 14.26 3.54
CA LEU A 147 -11.73 13.78 2.30
C LEU A 147 -11.31 12.35 2.02
N GLN A 148 -12.21 11.57 1.40
CA GLN A 148 -11.89 10.20 1.01
C GLN A 148 -10.67 10.17 0.07
N MET A 149 -9.67 9.36 0.42
CA MET A 149 -8.48 9.15 -0.42
C MET A 149 -8.90 8.54 -1.77
N ARG A 150 -8.41 9.13 -2.86
CA ARG A 150 -8.69 8.67 -4.22
C ARG A 150 -7.68 7.63 -4.69
N SER A 151 -7.94 7.00 -5.84
CA SER A 151 -7.03 6.05 -6.50
C SER A 151 -5.92 6.73 -7.30
N ASP A 152 -5.88 8.06 -7.39
CA ASP A 152 -4.83 8.84 -8.04
C ASP A 152 -3.98 9.59 -7.01
N TRP A 153 -2.75 9.13 -6.80
CA TRP A 153 -1.84 9.67 -5.78
C TRP A 153 -0.76 10.52 -6.44
N THR A 154 -0.82 11.82 -6.18
CA THR A 154 0.18 12.78 -6.66
C THR A 154 1.34 12.90 -5.68
N LEU A 155 2.50 12.35 -6.04
CA LEU A 155 3.70 12.31 -5.19
C LEU A 155 4.98 12.52 -6.02
N PRO A 156 6.03 13.17 -5.47
CA PRO A 156 7.31 13.32 -6.18
C PRO A 156 8.08 12.01 -6.29
N ILE A 157 9.01 11.96 -7.25
CA ILE A 157 10.00 10.88 -7.36
C ILE A 157 11.06 10.97 -6.25
N CYS A 158 11.67 9.83 -5.91
CA CYS A 158 12.74 9.75 -4.92
C CYS A 158 13.99 10.54 -5.39
N THR A 159 14.23 11.67 -4.74
CA THR A 159 15.26 12.67 -5.08
C THR A 159 15.83 13.32 -3.80
N GLY A 160 16.83 14.18 -3.95
CA GLY A 160 17.42 14.89 -2.81
C GLY A 160 18.09 13.96 -1.79
N LYS A 161 17.90 14.26 -0.50
CA LYS A 161 18.51 13.53 0.63
C LYS A 161 17.98 12.10 0.79
N GLU A 162 16.77 11.83 0.31
CA GLU A 162 16.16 10.50 0.37
C GLU A 162 16.83 9.53 -0.61
N ARG A 163 17.34 10.06 -1.73
CA ARG A 163 17.96 9.26 -2.78
C ARG A 163 19.34 8.79 -2.32
N LEU A 164 19.47 7.49 -2.08
CA LEU A 164 20.71 6.91 -1.59
C LEU A 164 21.81 6.97 -2.65
N LYS A 165 23.03 7.21 -2.19
CA LYS A 165 24.23 7.29 -3.02
C LYS A 165 25.23 6.22 -2.60
N ASN A 166 25.99 5.70 -3.56
CA ASN A 166 27.15 4.86 -3.27
C ASN A 166 28.35 5.75 -2.86
N ASP A 167 29.48 5.12 -2.56
CA ASP A 167 30.70 5.83 -2.10
C ASP A 167 31.26 6.81 -3.14
N GLU A 168 30.95 6.60 -4.42
CA GLU A 168 31.34 7.48 -5.54
C GLU A 168 30.38 8.68 -5.71
N GLY A 169 29.33 8.78 -4.88
CA GLY A 169 28.30 9.81 -4.99
C GLY A 169 27.26 9.57 -6.10
N ASN A 170 27.34 8.45 -6.80
CA ASN A 170 26.37 7.99 -7.80
C ASN A 170 25.12 7.41 -7.13
N LYS A 171 24.03 7.27 -7.89
CA LYS A 171 22.78 6.64 -7.38
C LYS A 171 23.08 5.20 -6.95
N ALA A 172 22.78 4.85 -5.70
CA ALA A 172 23.00 3.51 -5.18
C ALA A 172 22.07 2.46 -5.83
N HIS A 173 20.85 2.86 -6.19
CA HIS A 173 19.88 2.02 -6.90
C HIS A 173 19.19 2.81 -8.03
N PRO A 174 19.01 2.22 -9.22
CA PRO A 174 18.42 2.92 -10.36
C PRO A 174 16.93 3.25 -10.15
N THR A 175 16.19 2.32 -9.52
CA THR A 175 14.72 2.37 -9.39
C THR A 175 14.21 2.56 -7.96
N GLN A 176 15.00 3.15 -7.05
CA GLN A 176 14.56 3.42 -5.66
C GLN A 176 13.21 4.16 -5.62
N LYS A 177 12.21 3.55 -4.98
CA LYS A 177 10.89 4.13 -4.77
C LYS A 177 10.87 5.16 -3.63
N PRO A 178 10.03 6.20 -3.73
CA PRO A 178 9.90 7.22 -2.68
C PRO A 178 9.21 6.66 -1.43
N GLU A 179 9.70 7.01 -0.25
CA GLU A 179 9.13 6.56 1.03
C GLU A 179 7.67 7.00 1.21
N ALA A 180 7.29 8.17 0.69
CA ALA A 180 5.92 8.67 0.78
C ALA A 180 4.90 7.74 0.11
N LEU A 181 5.29 7.03 -0.95
CA LEU A 181 4.45 6.06 -1.62
C LEU A 181 4.20 4.84 -0.72
N LEU A 182 5.28 4.27 -0.18
CA LEU A 182 5.20 3.14 0.76
C LEU A 182 4.49 3.51 2.05
N HIS A 183 4.60 4.76 2.50
CA HIS A 183 3.89 5.26 3.66
C HIS A 183 2.38 5.14 3.48
N ARG A 184 1.84 5.54 2.31
CA ARG A 184 0.41 5.39 2.01
C ARG A 184 -0.01 3.92 1.91
N VAL A 185 0.80 3.07 1.27
CA VAL A 185 0.54 1.61 1.17
C VAL A 185 0.46 0.98 2.55
N ILE A 186 1.50 1.18 3.37
CA ILE A 186 1.61 0.55 4.69
C ILE A 186 0.54 1.09 5.63
N LEU A 187 0.34 2.40 5.67
CA LEU A 187 -0.66 3.03 6.55
C LEU A 187 -2.08 2.58 6.19
N SER A 188 -2.40 2.45 4.90
CA SER A 188 -3.75 2.10 4.45
C SER A 188 -4.09 0.63 4.69
N THR A 189 -3.13 -0.29 4.58
CA THR A 189 -3.43 -1.74 4.48
C THR A 189 -2.74 -2.62 5.53
N THR A 190 -2.16 -2.02 6.58
CA THR A 190 -1.58 -2.77 7.72
C THR A 190 -1.84 -2.08 9.05
N ASN A 191 -1.70 -2.82 10.14
CA ASN A 191 -1.69 -2.32 11.51
C ASN A 191 -0.26 -2.37 12.10
N PRO A 192 0.05 -1.58 13.14
CA PRO A 192 1.29 -1.76 13.90
C PRO A 192 1.49 -3.22 14.32
N GLY A 193 2.72 -3.72 14.18
CA GLY A 193 3.09 -5.11 14.45
C GLY A 193 2.89 -6.10 13.30
N ASP A 194 2.10 -5.76 12.27
CA ASP A 194 1.94 -6.60 11.07
C ASP A 194 3.29 -6.85 10.38
N ILE A 195 3.41 -7.99 9.71
CA ILE A 195 4.61 -8.41 8.98
C ILE A 195 4.45 -8.13 7.48
N ILE A 196 5.35 -7.32 6.94
CA ILE A 196 5.37 -6.95 5.52
C ILE A 196 6.50 -7.67 4.80
N LEU A 197 6.18 -8.45 3.78
CA LEU A 197 7.17 -9.08 2.92
C LEU A 197 7.39 -8.26 1.65
N ASP A 198 8.65 -8.03 1.33
CA ASP A 198 9.09 -7.46 0.06
C ASP A 198 10.06 -8.44 -0.63
N PRO A 199 9.62 -9.11 -1.72
CA PRO A 199 10.44 -10.07 -2.44
C PRO A 199 11.48 -9.42 -3.38
N PHE A 200 11.44 -8.10 -3.56
CA PHE A 200 12.32 -7.32 -4.44
C PHE A 200 12.85 -6.10 -3.67
N PHE A 201 13.57 -6.36 -2.57
CA PHE A 201 13.80 -5.38 -1.53
C PHE A 201 14.66 -4.18 -1.96
N GLY A 202 15.54 -4.36 -2.95
CA GLY A 202 16.40 -3.32 -3.51
C GLY A 202 17.14 -2.57 -2.41
N SER A 203 16.99 -1.24 -2.38
CA SER A 203 17.62 -0.38 -1.37
C SER A 203 16.85 -0.29 -0.03
N GLY A 204 15.90 -1.20 0.22
CA GLY A 204 15.21 -1.38 1.49
C GLY A 204 14.16 -0.31 1.82
N THR A 205 13.52 0.31 0.82
CA THR A 205 12.48 1.33 1.06
C THR A 205 11.31 0.78 1.89
N THR A 206 10.79 -0.40 1.54
CA THR A 206 9.69 -1.03 2.27
C THR A 206 10.04 -1.26 3.74
N GLY A 207 11.24 -1.79 4.02
CA GLY A 207 11.68 -2.04 5.39
C GLY A 207 11.92 -0.76 6.19
N ALA A 208 12.50 0.28 5.58
CA ALA A 208 12.67 1.57 6.23
C ALA A 208 11.33 2.19 6.64
N VAL A 209 10.34 2.19 5.75
CA VAL A 209 9.01 2.75 6.08
C VAL A 209 8.25 1.85 7.06
N ALA A 210 8.32 0.52 6.91
CA ALA A 210 7.74 -0.42 7.87
C ALA A 210 8.27 -0.17 9.29
N LYS A 211 9.60 -0.06 9.44
CA LYS A 211 10.25 0.25 10.72
C LYS A 211 9.80 1.61 11.29
N LYS A 212 9.74 2.65 10.45
CA LYS A 212 9.25 3.99 10.86
C LYS A 212 7.81 3.94 11.34
N LEU A 213 6.98 3.08 10.77
CA LEU A 213 5.56 2.95 11.13
C LEU A 213 5.29 1.83 12.16
N GLY A 214 6.32 1.25 12.78
CA GLY A 214 6.15 0.21 13.79
C GLY A 214 5.57 -1.11 13.24
N ARG A 215 5.86 -1.44 11.97
CA ARG A 215 5.59 -2.75 11.36
C ARG A 215 6.87 -3.58 11.31
N ASN A 216 6.68 -4.90 11.35
CA ASN A 216 7.75 -5.85 11.07
C ASN A 216 7.91 -6.02 9.55
N PHE A 217 9.10 -6.43 9.11
CA PHE A 217 9.32 -6.67 7.68
C PHE A 217 10.27 -7.84 7.42
N ILE A 218 10.10 -8.43 6.25
CA ILE A 218 11.02 -9.42 5.66
C ILE A 218 11.38 -8.89 4.27
N GLY A 219 12.66 -8.63 4.03
CA GLY A 219 13.17 -8.21 2.73
C GLY A 219 13.99 -9.32 2.07
N ILE A 220 13.73 -9.62 0.81
CA ILE A 220 14.52 -10.54 -0.01
C ILE A 220 15.16 -9.74 -1.14
N GLU A 221 16.48 -9.86 -1.28
CA GLU A 221 17.28 -9.23 -2.32
C GLU A 221 18.36 -10.21 -2.76
N GLN A 222 18.65 -10.24 -4.06
CA GLN A 222 19.67 -11.11 -4.65
C GLN A 222 21.03 -10.41 -4.74
N GLU A 223 21.04 -9.11 -5.00
CA GLU A 223 22.23 -8.31 -5.24
C GLU A 223 22.89 -7.87 -3.91
N SER A 224 24.05 -8.44 -3.59
CA SER A 224 24.83 -8.09 -2.38
C SER A 224 25.06 -6.59 -2.22
N LYS A 225 25.31 -5.86 -3.32
CA LYS A 225 25.48 -4.40 -3.31
C LYS A 225 24.26 -3.66 -2.77
N TYR A 226 23.04 -4.12 -3.08
CA TYR A 226 21.80 -3.51 -2.62
C TYR A 226 21.46 -3.92 -1.19
N ILE A 227 21.78 -5.17 -0.82
CA ILE A 227 21.68 -5.65 0.58
C ILE A 227 22.47 -4.75 1.53
N GLU A 228 23.72 -4.40 1.19
CA GLU A 228 24.55 -3.56 2.06
C GLU A 228 23.99 -2.14 2.18
N VAL A 229 23.50 -1.56 1.09
CA VAL A 229 22.79 -0.26 1.09
C VAL A 229 21.55 -0.32 1.99
N ALA A 230 20.73 -1.36 1.87
CA ALA A 230 19.53 -1.56 2.67
C ALA A 230 19.86 -1.72 4.17
N LYS A 231 20.87 -2.53 4.52
CA LYS A 231 21.33 -2.70 5.91
C LYS A 231 21.78 -1.38 6.52
N ALA A 232 22.59 -0.60 5.81
CA ALA A 232 23.06 0.70 6.29
C ALA A 232 21.88 1.67 6.52
N ARG A 233 20.94 1.73 5.58
CA ARG A 233 19.70 2.53 5.72
C ARG A 233 18.87 2.10 6.93
N LEU A 234 18.65 0.80 7.10
CA LEU A 234 17.83 0.24 8.18
C LEU A 234 18.45 0.45 9.56
N LYS A 235 19.78 0.38 9.67
CA LYS A 235 20.53 0.68 10.90
C LYS A 235 20.27 2.12 11.35
N ASN A 236 20.25 3.07 10.41
CA ASN A 236 20.04 4.50 10.68
C ASN A 236 18.56 4.89 10.79
N THR A 237 17.64 4.00 10.41
CA THR A 237 16.20 4.26 10.48
C THR A 237 15.72 4.13 11.93
N LYS A 238 15.17 5.21 12.48
CA LYS A 238 14.55 5.21 13.81
C LYS A 238 13.15 4.58 13.76
N THR A 239 12.84 3.77 14.77
CA THR A 239 11.48 3.27 15.00
C THR A 239 10.68 4.36 15.69
N ALA A 240 9.46 4.64 15.22
CA ALA A 240 8.57 5.57 15.88
C ALA A 240 7.95 4.94 17.14
N THR A 241 7.55 5.77 18.10
CA THR A 241 6.91 5.31 19.35
C THR A 241 5.45 4.94 19.11
N PRO A 242 4.84 4.09 19.94
CA PRO A 242 3.42 3.73 19.82
C PRO A 242 2.48 4.94 19.71
N GLU A 243 2.74 6.02 20.44
CA GLU A 243 1.94 7.24 20.41
C GLU A 243 2.03 7.96 19.06
N THR A 244 3.21 7.96 18.44
CA THR A 244 3.46 8.68 17.18
C THR A 244 2.97 7.92 15.95
N ILE A 245 2.73 6.61 16.06
CA ILE A 245 2.16 5.78 14.98
C ILE A 245 0.67 5.50 15.15
N ALA A 246 0.05 5.99 16.22
CA ALA A 246 -1.38 5.86 16.43
C ALA A 246 -2.14 6.59 15.31
N VAL A 247 -3.18 5.94 14.79
CA VAL A 247 -4.00 6.47 13.69
C VAL A 247 -5.44 6.64 14.13
N THR A 248 -6.17 7.53 13.44
CA THR A 248 -7.62 7.69 13.62
C THR A 248 -8.31 6.34 13.43
N GLN A 249 -9.01 5.87 14.46
CA GLN A 249 -9.74 4.60 14.42
C GLN A 249 -11.17 4.81 13.93
N SER A 250 -11.76 3.76 13.33
CA SER A 250 -13.16 3.77 12.94
C SER A 250 -14.09 3.87 14.16
N LYS A 251 -15.17 4.64 14.07
CA LYS A 251 -16.25 4.61 15.07
C LYS A 251 -16.82 3.21 15.28
N ARG A 252 -16.68 2.31 14.30
CA ARG A 252 -17.11 0.90 14.39
C ARG A 252 -16.27 0.06 15.35
N SER A 253 -15.02 0.45 15.64
CA SER A 253 -14.15 -0.26 16.60
C SER A 253 -14.29 0.23 18.03
N GLN A 254 -15.00 1.34 18.26
CA GLN A 254 -15.25 1.85 19.60
C GLN A 254 -16.22 0.92 20.38
N PRO A 255 -16.12 0.86 21.71
CA PRO A 255 -17.08 0.12 22.54
C PRO A 255 -18.51 0.55 22.22
N ARG A 256 -19.37 -0.42 21.90
CA ARG A 256 -20.78 -0.15 21.67
C ARG A 256 -21.45 0.13 23.01
N VAL A 257 -22.15 1.26 23.10
CA VAL A 257 -23.07 1.56 24.21
C VAL A 257 -24.49 1.34 23.69
N PRO A 258 -25.14 0.21 24.03
CA PRO A 258 -26.53 -0.02 23.65
C PRO A 258 -27.44 1.05 24.23
N PHE A 259 -28.50 1.42 23.51
CA PHE A 259 -29.46 2.42 24.00
C PHE A 259 -30.14 1.99 25.30
N GLY A 260 -30.42 0.68 25.48
CA GLY A 260 -30.95 0.14 26.73
C GLY A 260 -30.05 0.41 27.95
N THR A 261 -28.73 0.47 27.81
CA THR A 261 -27.81 0.81 28.91
C THR A 261 -27.97 2.26 29.37
N ILE A 262 -28.41 3.17 28.49
CA ILE A 262 -28.74 4.55 28.84
C ILE A 262 -29.99 4.58 29.72
N VAL A 263 -30.98 3.73 29.40
CA VAL A 263 -32.23 3.58 30.16
C VAL A 263 -31.99 2.91 31.52
N GLU A 264 -31.26 1.79 31.54
CA GLU A 264 -30.91 1.03 32.74
C GLU A 264 -30.17 1.88 33.78
N ARG A 265 -29.30 2.79 33.33
CA ARG A 265 -28.54 3.70 34.19
C ARG A 265 -29.33 4.93 34.64
N GLY A 266 -30.59 5.07 34.24
CA GLY A 266 -31.44 6.20 34.61
C GLY A 266 -31.07 7.53 33.95
N LEU A 267 -30.26 7.51 32.88
CA LEU A 267 -29.95 8.73 32.11
C LEU A 267 -31.13 9.18 31.24
N LEU A 268 -31.97 8.22 30.85
CA LEU A 268 -33.27 8.46 30.24
C LEU A 268 -34.28 7.51 30.90
N GLU A 269 -35.45 8.03 31.24
CA GLU A 269 -36.48 7.23 31.90
C GLU A 269 -37.41 6.57 30.86
N PRO A 270 -37.89 5.34 31.11
CA PRO A 270 -39.00 4.77 30.36
C PRO A 270 -40.21 5.71 30.39
N GLY A 271 -40.86 5.90 29.25
CA GLY A 271 -41.95 6.86 29.07
C GLY A 271 -41.51 8.21 28.51
N THR A 272 -40.22 8.54 28.53
CA THR A 272 -39.68 9.75 27.89
C THR A 272 -40.01 9.75 26.39
N VAL A 273 -40.42 10.90 25.86
CA VAL A 273 -40.72 11.08 24.43
C VAL A 273 -39.53 11.72 23.73
N LEU A 274 -38.97 10.99 22.77
CA LEU A 274 -37.93 11.47 21.87
C LEU A 274 -38.56 12.11 20.64
N TYR A 275 -37.90 13.13 20.07
CA TYR A 275 -38.36 13.84 18.88
C TYR A 275 -37.27 13.89 17.81
N ASP A 276 -37.66 13.96 16.54
CA ASP A 276 -36.73 14.38 15.48
C ASP A 276 -36.37 15.87 15.62
N PRO A 277 -35.32 16.38 14.94
CA PRO A 277 -34.88 17.77 15.08
C PRO A 277 -35.95 18.83 14.78
N ARG A 278 -36.96 18.49 13.96
CA ARG A 278 -38.09 19.38 13.62
C ARG A 278 -39.36 19.10 14.43
N LYS A 279 -39.33 18.18 15.39
CA LYS A 279 -40.47 17.76 16.22
C LYS A 279 -41.72 17.33 15.43
N ARG A 280 -41.52 16.74 14.25
CA ARG A 280 -42.57 16.15 13.41
C ARG A 280 -42.87 14.69 13.77
N HIS A 281 -41.86 14.00 14.30
CA HIS A 281 -41.98 12.61 14.71
C HIS A 281 -41.63 12.49 16.18
N ALA A 282 -42.36 11.62 16.88
CA ALA A 282 -42.14 11.33 18.27
C ALA A 282 -42.10 9.82 18.51
N ALA A 283 -41.36 9.39 19.52
CA ALA A 283 -41.30 8.00 19.96
C ALA A 283 -41.13 7.91 21.47
N LYS A 284 -41.86 6.99 22.11
CA LYS A 284 -41.80 6.78 23.56
C LYS A 284 -40.78 5.68 23.90
N ILE A 285 -39.92 5.93 24.87
CA ILE A 285 -38.92 4.97 25.35
C ILE A 285 -39.60 3.88 26.19
N ARG A 286 -39.28 2.61 25.94
CA ARG A 286 -39.69 1.47 26.77
C ARG A 286 -38.57 1.06 27.74
N ALA A 287 -38.92 0.29 28.76
CA ALA A 287 -38.00 -0.13 29.82
C ALA A 287 -36.79 -0.94 29.33
N ASP A 288 -36.94 -1.66 28.20
CA ASP A 288 -35.88 -2.44 27.55
C ASP A 288 -35.03 -1.62 26.56
N GLY A 289 -35.28 -0.30 26.46
CA GLY A 289 -34.65 0.57 25.47
C GLY A 289 -35.23 0.47 24.06
N SER A 290 -36.30 -0.29 23.83
CA SER A 290 -37.01 -0.22 22.56
C SER A 290 -37.85 1.07 22.45
N LEU A 291 -38.20 1.45 21.21
CA LEU A 291 -38.98 2.67 20.93
C LEU A 291 -40.37 2.30 20.41
N ALA A 292 -41.40 2.99 20.91
CA ALA A 292 -42.77 2.89 20.42
C ALA A 292 -43.18 4.16 19.66
N CYS A 293 -43.53 4.02 18.37
CA CYS A 293 -43.96 5.14 17.50
C CYS A 293 -45.47 5.29 17.35
N LYS A 294 -46.28 4.24 17.61
CA LYS A 294 -47.73 4.40 17.68
C LYS A 294 -48.04 5.08 19.02
N ASP A 295 -48.83 6.15 18.98
CA ASP A 295 -49.28 6.95 20.13
C ASP A 295 -48.23 7.93 20.70
N ALA A 296 -47.37 8.50 19.85
CA ALA A 296 -46.43 9.54 20.25
C ALA A 296 -47.06 10.96 20.24
N THR A 297 -48.16 11.09 20.98
CA THR A 297 -48.65 12.28 21.70
C THR A 297 -49.41 11.75 22.89
#